data_AF-A0A382RH02-F1
#
_entry.id   AF-A0A382RH02-F1
#
_cell.length_a   1.000
_cell.length_b   1.000
_cell.length_c   1.000
_cell.angle_alpha   90.00
_cell.angle_beta   90.00
_cell.angle_gamma   90.00
#
_symmetry.space_group_name_H-M   'P 1'
#
loop_
_entity.id
_entity.type
_entity.pdbx_description
1 polymer ?
#
loop_
_entity_poly.entity_id
_entity_poly.type
_entity_poly.pdbx_seq_one_letter_code
_entity_poly.pdbx_strand_id
1 'polypeptide(L)'
;MHFKSVFISLTLIIFLVGFAGPNTQVRNPDKNLNCSNKDREYAKFWENYYDPEDAYDFGRKIKHLVKEKNLEGLFALAEGELTSGPRKQFIKGKNLSDIFSEDWRNDILTSDPPCSPVGWRGFMLASGSIWFNQKDGKWRVFSIIGARKEDTRESNIPIGWKTPDGLIPPQCFVRQWMSNDNFEEFETKYSIKNRADFRKNPGKYIGDEIPELVPIVPSWGGDRLILATPYDLCLNGSVKGGEVADPTELNVNVYKNSIKSKSCSSKTSCIEYAY
;
A
#
# COMPACT_ATOMS: atom_id res chain seq x y z
N MET A 1 43.15 42.77 53.84
CA MET A 1 41.88 42.18 53.35
C MET A 1 41.55 42.88 52.04
N HIS A 2 41.97 42.44 50.84
CA HIS A 2 41.50 41.28 50.05
C HIS A 2 39.97 41.23 50.03
N PHE A 3 39.21 41.40 48.93
CA PHE A 3 39.34 41.01 47.50
C PHE A 3 38.74 42.11 46.59
N LYS A 4 39.45 42.61 45.55
CA LYS A 4 39.48 42.16 44.14
C LYS A 4 38.16 42.27 43.37
N SER A 5 38.11 43.29 42.50
CA SER A 5 37.15 43.49 41.40
C SER A 5 37.09 42.28 40.46
N VAL A 6 35.87 41.83 40.17
CA VAL A 6 35.60 40.77 39.21
C VAL A 6 35.46 41.39 37.82
N PHE A 7 36.42 41.11 36.94
CA PHE A 7 36.30 41.32 35.50
C PHE A 7 35.50 40.16 34.91
N ILE A 8 34.35 40.47 34.30
CA ILE A 8 33.55 39.51 33.52
C ILE A 8 34.24 39.37 32.16
N SER A 9 34.89 38.23 31.93
CA SER A 9 35.42 37.85 30.62
C SER A 9 34.30 37.21 29.80
N LEU A 10 33.90 37.87 28.72
CA LEU A 10 32.95 37.38 27.74
C LEU A 10 33.70 36.51 26.71
N THR A 11 33.88 35.22 27.00
CA THR A 11 34.38 34.25 26.00
C THR A 11 33.26 33.89 25.04
N LEU A 12 33.35 34.44 23.83
CA LEU A 12 32.54 34.08 22.67
C LEU A 12 32.99 32.70 22.15
N ILE A 13 32.29 31.63 22.53
CA ILE A 13 32.53 30.29 21.97
C ILE A 13 31.76 30.20 20.64
N ILE A 14 32.49 30.33 19.54
CA ILE A 14 31.99 30.01 18.20
C ILE A 14 31.88 28.49 18.10
N PHE A 15 30.68 27.95 18.31
CA PHE A 15 30.38 26.57 17.93
C PHE A 15 30.34 26.51 16.40
N LEU A 16 31.41 25.97 15.80
CA LEU A 16 31.38 25.43 14.44
C LEU A 16 30.43 24.23 14.44
N VAL A 17 29.15 24.49 14.19
CA VAL A 17 28.19 23.45 13.82
C VAL A 17 28.59 23.00 12.42
N GLY A 18 29.38 21.92 12.36
CA GLY A 18 29.61 21.19 11.14
C GLY A 18 28.26 20.72 10.59
N PHE A 19 27.90 21.21 9.41
CA PHE A 19 26.79 20.68 8.64
C PHE A 19 27.10 19.20 8.34
N ALA A 20 26.46 18.30 9.07
CA ALA A 20 26.37 16.91 8.69
C ALA A 20 25.53 16.84 7.41
N GLY A 21 26.22 16.70 6.27
CA GLY A 21 25.59 16.29 5.02
C GLY A 21 24.92 14.92 5.15
N PRO A 22 24.09 14.51 4.18
CA PRO A 22 23.41 13.22 4.24
C PRO A 22 24.44 12.09 4.39
N ASN A 23 24.25 11.27 5.43
CA ASN A 23 25.03 10.07 5.74
C ASN A 23 25.18 9.18 4.50
N THR A 24 26.25 9.39 3.74
CA THR A 24 26.76 8.40 2.81
C THR A 24 27.64 7.50 3.64
N GLN A 25 27.10 6.37 4.08
CA GLN A 25 27.94 5.34 4.67
C GLN A 25 28.93 4.88 3.60
N VAL A 26 30.19 5.27 3.76
CA VAL A 26 31.30 4.74 2.97
C VAL A 26 31.43 3.27 3.34
N ARG A 27 30.97 2.39 2.44
CA ARG A 27 31.08 0.94 2.60
C ARG A 27 32.54 0.52 2.50
N ASN A 28 32.96 -0.32 3.45
CA ASN A 28 34.27 -0.94 3.54
C ASN A 28 34.57 -1.77 2.26
N PRO A 29 35.71 -1.57 1.56
CA PRO A 29 35.98 -2.19 0.26
C PRO A 29 36.21 -3.71 0.26
N ASP A 30 36.27 -4.36 1.43
CA ASP A 30 36.53 -5.81 1.58
C ASP A 30 35.26 -6.68 1.70
N LYS A 31 34.10 -6.20 1.24
CA LYS A 31 32.90 -7.05 1.14
C LYS A 31 32.96 -7.80 -0.19
N ASN A 32 33.07 -9.13 -0.14
CA ASN A 32 32.85 -9.99 -1.30
C ASN A 32 31.47 -9.64 -1.90
N LEU A 33 31.45 -9.01 -3.06
CA LEU A 33 30.25 -8.40 -3.65
C LEU A 33 29.33 -9.50 -4.21
N ASN A 34 28.07 -9.54 -3.79
CA ASN A 34 27.11 -10.53 -4.31
C ASN A 34 26.57 -10.13 -5.68
N CYS A 35 26.57 -8.82 -5.97
CA CYS A 35 26.00 -8.25 -7.18
C CYS A 35 27.08 -7.82 -8.17
N SER A 36 26.78 -8.03 -9.45
CA SER A 36 27.71 -7.79 -10.56
C SER A 36 27.88 -6.31 -10.88
N ASN A 37 28.91 -5.97 -11.66
CA ASN A 37 29.07 -4.62 -12.19
C ASN A 37 27.90 -4.19 -13.09
N LYS A 38 27.29 -5.15 -13.81
CA LYS A 38 26.10 -4.89 -14.63
C LYS A 38 24.91 -4.45 -13.76
N ASP A 39 24.73 -5.05 -12.58
CA ASP A 39 23.69 -4.63 -11.64
C ASP A 39 23.93 -3.19 -11.14
N ARG A 40 25.19 -2.82 -10.91
CA ARG A 40 25.58 -1.45 -10.51
C ARG A 40 25.35 -0.44 -11.63
N GLU A 41 25.67 -0.79 -12.87
CA GLU A 41 25.36 0.05 -14.03
C GLU A 41 23.86 0.21 -14.22
N TYR A 42 23.09 -0.86 -14.01
CA TYR A 42 21.64 -0.80 -14.08
C TYR A 42 21.05 0.07 -12.95
N ALA A 43 21.60 0.02 -11.74
CA ALA A 43 21.22 0.93 -10.66
C ALA A 43 21.45 2.40 -11.03
N LYS A 44 22.58 2.73 -11.70
CA LYS A 44 22.85 4.09 -12.20
C LYS A 44 21.82 4.56 -13.23
N PHE A 45 21.37 3.67 -14.12
CA PHE A 45 20.30 3.98 -15.08
C PHE A 45 19.01 4.41 -14.37
N TRP A 46 18.75 3.83 -13.20
CA TRP A 46 17.62 4.18 -12.34
C TRP A 46 17.96 5.26 -11.30
N GLU A 47 18.90 6.16 -11.61
CA GLU A 47 19.30 7.28 -10.74
C GLU A 47 19.78 6.84 -9.34
N ASN A 48 20.23 5.59 -9.20
CA ASN A 48 20.61 4.96 -7.94
C ASN A 48 19.50 5.05 -6.86
N TYR A 49 18.21 4.92 -7.23
CA TYR A 49 17.15 4.83 -6.22
C TYR A 49 17.28 3.61 -5.31
N TYR A 50 18.12 2.63 -5.69
CA TYR A 50 18.46 1.46 -4.88
C TYR A 50 19.95 1.16 -4.98
N ASP A 51 20.46 0.44 -3.98
CA ASP A 51 21.76 -0.20 -4.00
C ASP A 51 21.58 -1.71 -4.29
N PRO A 52 22.33 -2.29 -5.25
CA PRO A 52 22.19 -3.70 -5.60
C PRO A 52 22.42 -4.68 -4.43
N GLU A 53 23.39 -4.42 -3.56
CA GLU A 53 23.66 -5.31 -2.42
C GLU A 53 22.56 -5.18 -1.36
N ASP A 54 22.00 -3.98 -1.16
CA ASP A 54 20.87 -3.81 -0.24
C ASP A 54 19.63 -4.56 -0.74
N ALA A 55 19.41 -4.61 -2.06
CA ALA A 55 18.37 -5.42 -2.69
C ALA A 55 18.58 -6.92 -2.42
N TYR A 56 19.81 -7.39 -2.64
CA TYR A 56 20.21 -8.77 -2.38
C TYR A 56 20.03 -9.13 -0.90
N ASP A 57 20.51 -8.28 0.01
CA ASP A 57 20.40 -8.46 1.47
C ASP A 57 18.92 -8.44 1.93
N PHE A 58 18.06 -7.63 1.31
CA PHE A 58 16.62 -7.66 1.60
C PHE A 58 15.96 -8.94 1.11
N GLY A 59 16.31 -9.44 -0.08
CA GLY A 59 15.87 -10.75 -0.57
C GLY A 59 16.34 -11.89 0.34
N ARG A 60 17.58 -11.84 0.85
CA ARG A 60 18.10 -12.76 1.87
C ARG A 60 17.27 -12.73 3.16
N LYS A 61 16.87 -11.55 3.63
CA LYS A 61 16.01 -11.38 4.81
C LYS A 61 14.65 -12.06 4.60
N ILE A 62 14.03 -11.89 3.44
CA ILE A 62 12.78 -12.57 3.08
C ILE A 62 12.97 -14.09 3.12
N LYS A 63 14.01 -14.62 2.45
CA LYS A 63 14.32 -16.05 2.45
C LYS A 63 14.54 -16.58 3.87
N HIS A 64 15.21 -15.82 4.73
CA HIS A 64 15.42 -16.20 6.13
C HIS A 64 14.10 -16.32 6.89
N LEU A 65 13.20 -15.35 6.77
CA LEU A 65 11.87 -15.41 7.42
C LEU A 65 11.06 -16.63 6.94
N VAL A 66 11.11 -16.94 5.65
CA VAL A 66 10.45 -18.14 5.08
C VAL A 66 11.12 -19.44 5.56
N LYS A 67 12.45 -19.45 5.70
CA LYS A 67 13.20 -20.59 6.24
C LYS A 67 12.76 -20.89 7.68
N GLU A 68 12.72 -19.86 8.52
CA GLU A 68 12.30 -19.92 9.93
C GLU A 68 10.78 -20.08 10.11
N LYS A 69 10.01 -20.17 9.01
CA LYS A 69 8.55 -20.25 9.02
C LYS A 69 7.87 -19.08 9.76
N ASN A 70 8.53 -17.93 9.80
CA ASN A 70 8.08 -16.73 10.49
C ASN A 70 7.09 -15.94 9.61
N LEU A 71 5.83 -16.36 9.62
CA LEU A 71 4.75 -15.73 8.84
C LEU A 71 4.50 -14.28 9.27
N GLU A 72 4.42 -14.00 10.58
CA GLU A 72 4.20 -12.65 11.08
C GLU A 72 5.33 -11.70 10.67
N GLY A 73 6.58 -12.14 10.81
CA GLY A 73 7.76 -11.38 10.39
C GLY A 73 7.81 -11.13 8.88
N LEU A 74 7.36 -12.09 8.06
CA LEU A 74 7.26 -11.91 6.62
C LEU A 74 6.23 -10.81 6.26
N PHE A 75 5.05 -10.84 6.89
CA PHE A 75 4.00 -9.85 6.64
C PHE A 75 4.29 -8.48 7.29
N ALA A 76 5.16 -8.43 8.30
CA ALA A 76 5.67 -7.20 8.87
C ALA A 76 6.58 -6.42 7.89
N LEU A 77 7.12 -7.06 6.84
CA LEU A 77 7.84 -6.37 5.77
C LEU A 77 6.92 -5.55 4.85
N ALA A 78 5.61 -5.74 4.91
CA ALA A 78 4.64 -4.97 4.14
C ALA A 78 4.19 -3.72 4.90
N GLU A 79 4.19 -2.58 4.22
CA GLU A 79 3.63 -1.32 4.73
C GLU A 79 2.12 -1.31 4.50
N GLY A 80 1.34 -1.57 5.55
CA GLY A 80 -0.11 -1.75 5.43
C GLY A 80 -0.49 -3.11 4.83
N GLU A 81 -1.57 -3.18 4.05
CA GLU A 81 -1.97 -4.38 3.31
C GLU A 81 -1.14 -4.56 2.04
N LEU A 82 -0.99 -5.81 1.59
CA LEU A 82 -0.35 -6.12 0.32
C LEU A 82 -1.19 -5.56 -0.84
N THR A 83 -0.52 -5.12 -1.91
CA THR A 83 -1.19 -4.79 -3.17
C THR A 83 -1.79 -6.05 -3.81
N SER A 84 -1.13 -7.20 -3.65
CA SER A 84 -1.62 -8.50 -4.08
C SER A 84 -1.16 -9.58 -3.10
N GLY A 85 -2.08 -10.42 -2.65
CA GLY A 85 -1.81 -11.46 -1.66
C GLY A 85 -2.90 -11.55 -0.58
N PRO A 86 -2.71 -12.43 0.40
CA PRO A 86 -3.67 -12.59 1.50
C PRO A 86 -3.65 -11.37 2.43
N ARG A 87 -4.80 -11.10 3.05
CA ARG A 87 -4.95 -10.00 4.01
C ARG A 87 -4.17 -10.28 5.29
N LYS A 88 -3.64 -9.25 5.95
CA LYS A 88 -2.97 -9.42 7.26
C LYS A 88 -3.89 -10.04 8.31
N GLN A 89 -5.20 -9.75 8.23
CA GLN A 89 -6.18 -10.36 9.13
C GLN A 89 -6.33 -11.87 8.89
N PHE A 90 -6.27 -12.33 7.64
CA PHE A 90 -6.43 -13.76 7.30
C PHE A 90 -5.29 -14.62 7.88
N ILE A 91 -4.08 -14.06 7.90
CA ILE A 91 -2.87 -14.77 8.34
C ILE A 91 -2.69 -14.75 9.86
N LYS A 92 -3.47 -13.95 10.60
CA LYS A 92 -3.29 -13.75 12.04
C LYS A 92 -3.51 -15.06 12.81
N GLY A 93 -2.53 -15.44 13.62
CA GLY A 93 -2.57 -16.68 14.40
C GLY A 93 -2.42 -17.97 13.59
N LYS A 94 -2.08 -17.87 12.30
CA LYS A 94 -1.82 -19.02 11.42
C LYS A 94 -0.33 -19.28 11.25
N ASN A 95 0.02 -20.50 10.89
CA ASN A 95 1.36 -20.88 10.52
C ASN A 95 1.60 -20.67 9.02
N LEU A 96 2.87 -20.60 8.61
CA LEU A 96 3.24 -20.47 7.20
C LEU A 96 2.59 -21.57 6.32
N SER A 97 2.58 -22.82 6.80
CA SER A 97 2.02 -24.00 6.10
C SER A 97 0.49 -23.97 5.97
N ASP A 98 -0.20 -23.19 6.80
CA ASP A 98 -1.65 -23.01 6.68
C ASP A 98 -2.01 -22.08 5.51
N ILE A 99 -1.06 -21.22 5.12
CA ILE A 99 -1.24 -20.21 4.07
C ILE A 99 -0.55 -20.61 2.77
N PHE A 100 0.66 -21.17 2.81
CA PHE A 100 1.46 -21.49 1.63
C PHE A 100 1.82 -22.98 1.57
N SER A 101 1.96 -23.52 0.37
CA SER A 101 2.41 -24.91 0.18
C SER A 101 3.91 -25.06 0.48
N GLU A 102 4.36 -26.30 0.71
CA GLU A 102 5.80 -26.57 0.83
C GLU A 102 6.52 -26.33 -0.50
N ASP A 103 5.88 -26.55 -1.66
CA ASP A 103 6.46 -26.20 -2.96
C ASP A 103 6.73 -24.70 -3.07
N TRP A 104 5.78 -23.86 -2.68
CA TRP A 104 5.96 -22.41 -2.63
C TRP A 104 7.15 -22.03 -1.73
N ARG A 105 7.25 -22.67 -0.56
CA ARG A 105 8.37 -22.44 0.37
C ARG A 105 9.69 -22.88 -0.26
N ASN A 106 9.72 -24.03 -0.91
CA ASN A 106 10.92 -24.56 -1.57
C ASN A 106 11.38 -23.64 -2.70
N ASP A 107 10.47 -23.13 -3.53
CA ASP A 107 10.79 -22.18 -4.60
C ASP A 107 11.44 -20.90 -4.05
N ILE A 108 10.94 -20.38 -2.93
CA ILE A 108 11.57 -19.23 -2.26
C ILE A 108 12.98 -19.57 -1.76
N LEU A 109 13.16 -20.72 -1.14
CA LEU A 109 14.45 -21.12 -0.56
C LEU A 109 15.52 -21.43 -1.61
N THR A 110 15.12 -21.97 -2.77
CA THR A 110 16.04 -22.30 -3.88
C THR A 110 16.34 -21.10 -4.78
N SER A 111 15.41 -20.14 -4.90
CA SER A 111 15.63 -18.94 -5.73
C SER A 111 16.73 -18.02 -5.21
N ASP A 112 17.52 -17.43 -6.09
CA ASP A 112 18.53 -16.43 -5.71
C ASP A 112 17.88 -15.06 -5.44
N PRO A 113 18.31 -14.34 -4.38
CA PRO A 113 17.92 -12.95 -4.17
C PRO A 113 18.32 -12.08 -5.37
N PRO A 114 17.40 -11.25 -5.91
CA PRO A 114 17.71 -10.41 -7.05
C PRO A 114 18.58 -9.20 -6.64
N CYS A 115 19.57 -8.89 -7.47
CA CYS A 115 20.37 -7.66 -7.38
C CYS A 115 19.78 -6.48 -8.17
N SER A 116 18.87 -6.77 -9.11
CA SER A 116 18.26 -5.79 -10.02
C SER A 116 16.75 -5.98 -10.12
N PRO A 117 15.96 -4.92 -10.33
CA PRO A 117 14.52 -5.00 -10.51
C PRO A 117 14.14 -5.47 -11.92
N VAL A 118 12.91 -5.97 -12.06
CA VAL A 118 12.27 -6.23 -13.35
C VAL A 118 11.66 -4.92 -13.88
N GLY A 119 12.51 -4.02 -14.32
CA GLY A 119 12.13 -2.67 -14.75
C GLY A 119 11.39 -1.91 -13.65
N TRP A 120 10.31 -1.20 -14.02
CA TRP A 120 9.51 -0.41 -13.07
C TRP A 120 8.68 -1.26 -12.08
N ARG A 121 8.56 -2.59 -12.30
CA ARG A 121 7.72 -3.47 -11.45
C ARG A 121 8.34 -3.75 -10.09
N GLY A 122 9.65 -3.55 -9.93
CA GLY A 122 10.38 -3.84 -8.70
C GLY A 122 11.09 -5.20 -8.74
N PHE A 123 11.49 -5.67 -7.56
CA PHE A 123 12.34 -6.85 -7.39
C PHE A 123 11.48 -8.09 -7.23
N MET A 124 11.86 -9.15 -7.94
CA MET A 124 11.10 -10.39 -8.05
C MET A 124 11.88 -11.54 -7.42
N LEU A 125 11.27 -12.25 -6.46
CA LEU A 125 11.82 -13.46 -5.86
C LEU A 125 10.95 -14.67 -6.21
N ALA A 126 11.57 -15.83 -6.46
CA ALA A 126 10.93 -17.08 -6.86
C ALA A 126 9.85 -16.91 -7.92
N SER A 127 10.25 -16.41 -9.09
CA SER A 127 9.38 -16.28 -10.26
C SER A 127 8.08 -15.51 -10.01
N GLY A 128 8.11 -14.53 -9.10
CA GLY A 128 6.98 -13.65 -8.82
C GLY A 128 6.16 -14.04 -7.60
N SER A 129 6.58 -15.05 -6.84
CA SER A 129 5.95 -15.42 -5.57
C SER A 129 6.02 -14.30 -4.53
N ILE A 130 7.12 -13.53 -4.51
CA ILE A 130 7.24 -12.34 -3.66
C ILE A 130 7.79 -11.18 -4.49
N TRP A 131 7.14 -10.02 -4.36
CA TRP A 131 7.64 -8.77 -4.91
C TRP A 131 7.90 -7.75 -3.82
N PHE A 132 9.03 -7.07 -3.95
CA PHE A 132 9.46 -6.03 -3.04
C PHE A 132 10.09 -4.87 -3.79
N ASN A 133 10.11 -3.70 -3.15
CA ASN A 133 10.76 -2.52 -3.70
C ASN A 133 11.22 -1.59 -2.59
N GLN A 134 12.07 -0.64 -2.95
CA GLN A 134 12.42 0.47 -2.08
C GLN A 134 11.51 1.67 -2.39
N LYS A 135 10.98 2.30 -1.34
CA LYS A 135 10.31 3.60 -1.43
C LYS A 135 10.82 4.48 -0.29
N ASP A 136 11.24 5.71 -0.61
CA ASP A 136 11.73 6.68 0.38
C ASP A 136 12.87 6.10 1.26
N GLY A 137 13.81 5.38 0.64
CA GLY A 137 14.93 4.71 1.34
C GLY A 137 14.54 3.46 2.14
N LYS A 138 13.26 3.05 2.15
CA LYS A 138 12.76 1.91 2.93
C LYS A 138 12.37 0.76 2.02
N TRP A 139 12.96 -0.40 2.27
CA TRP A 139 12.60 -1.65 1.61
C TRP A 139 11.31 -2.22 2.19
N ARG A 140 10.40 -2.64 1.32
CA ARG A 140 9.11 -3.23 1.71
C ARG A 140 8.65 -4.29 0.72
N VAL A 141 7.97 -5.30 1.24
CA VAL A 141 7.22 -6.26 0.42
C VAL A 141 5.88 -5.63 0.06
N PHE A 142 5.47 -5.71 -1.19
CA PHE A 142 4.16 -5.21 -1.63
C PHE A 142 3.29 -6.30 -2.26
N SER A 143 3.84 -7.46 -2.59
CA SER A 143 3.08 -8.59 -3.13
C SER A 143 3.61 -9.93 -2.61
N ILE A 144 2.70 -10.82 -2.22
CA ILE A 144 2.98 -12.21 -1.86
C ILE A 144 1.91 -13.10 -2.51
N ILE A 145 2.29 -13.81 -3.56
CA ILE A 145 1.41 -14.62 -4.41
C ILE A 145 1.61 -16.10 -4.07
N GLY A 146 0.55 -16.90 -4.16
CA GLY A 146 0.61 -18.35 -3.91
C GLY A 146 -0.04 -18.78 -2.59
N ALA A 147 -0.72 -17.87 -1.90
CA ALA A 147 -1.50 -18.18 -0.72
C ALA A 147 -2.72 -19.05 -1.08
N ARG A 148 -3.05 -20.02 -0.23
CA ARG A 148 -4.32 -20.73 -0.25
C ARG A 148 -5.46 -19.72 -0.14
N LYS A 149 -6.54 -20.00 -0.88
CA LYS A 149 -7.70 -19.11 -0.92
C LYS A 149 -8.30 -18.98 0.49
N GLU A 150 -8.50 -17.75 0.91
CA GLU A 150 -9.28 -17.45 2.11
C GLU A 150 -10.75 -17.84 1.86
N ASP A 151 -11.29 -18.71 2.72
CA ASP A 151 -12.72 -18.96 2.74
C ASP A 151 -13.42 -17.86 3.54
N THR A 152 -14.03 -16.93 2.82
CA THR A 152 -14.74 -15.80 3.42
C THR A 152 -16.16 -16.15 3.84
N ARG A 153 -16.66 -17.37 3.57
CA ARG A 153 -18.06 -17.77 3.78
C ARG A 153 -18.43 -17.97 5.25
N GLU A 154 -17.45 -18.28 6.10
CA GLU A 154 -17.65 -18.52 7.54
C GLU A 154 -17.14 -17.37 8.41
N SER A 155 -16.34 -16.49 7.83
CA SER A 155 -15.84 -15.32 8.53
C SER A 155 -16.92 -14.24 8.54
N ASN A 156 -17.23 -13.68 9.72
CA ASN A 156 -18.06 -12.46 9.89
C ASN A 156 -17.38 -11.21 9.28
N ILE A 157 -16.78 -11.33 8.08
CA ILE A 157 -16.19 -10.22 7.35
C ILE A 157 -17.37 -9.35 6.89
N PRO A 158 -17.38 -8.06 7.22
CA PRO A 158 -18.34 -7.14 6.65
C PRO A 158 -18.16 -7.15 5.12
N ILE A 159 -19.18 -7.63 4.40
CA ILE A 159 -19.27 -7.53 2.93
C ILE A 159 -19.42 -6.07 2.45
N GLY A 160 -19.44 -5.12 3.38
CA GLY A 160 -19.56 -3.68 3.19
C GLY A 160 -19.72 -2.95 4.52
N TRP A 161 -19.73 -1.62 4.45
CA TRP A 161 -20.08 -0.74 5.57
C TRP A 161 -21.59 -0.69 5.75
N LYS A 162 -22.07 -1.00 6.96
CA LYS A 162 -23.49 -0.83 7.29
C LYS A 162 -23.72 0.63 7.69
N THR A 163 -24.63 1.29 7.00
CA THR A 163 -25.15 2.62 7.33
C THR A 163 -26.65 2.50 7.65
N PRO A 164 -27.29 3.54 8.23
CA PRO A 164 -28.74 3.59 8.36
C PRO A 164 -29.47 3.40 7.02
N ASP A 165 -28.86 3.86 5.92
CA ASP A 165 -29.42 3.84 4.57
C ASP A 165 -29.17 2.53 3.82
N GLY A 166 -28.35 1.61 4.35
CA GLY A 166 -28.13 0.29 3.77
C GLY A 166 -26.70 -0.21 3.87
N LEU A 167 -26.35 -1.16 3.01
CA LEU A 167 -25.00 -1.72 2.90
C LEU A 167 -24.23 -1.01 1.78
N ILE A 168 -23.00 -0.60 2.08
CA ILE A 168 -22.04 -0.03 1.12
C ILE A 168 -20.92 -1.03 0.91
N PRO A 169 -20.96 -1.83 -0.17
CA PRO A 169 -19.86 -2.72 -0.51
C PRO A 169 -18.56 -1.97 -0.82
N PRO A 170 -17.37 -2.59 -0.66
CA PRO A 170 -16.08 -1.95 -0.97
C PRO A 170 -15.97 -1.40 -2.39
N GLN A 171 -16.59 -2.05 -3.38
CA GLN A 171 -16.61 -1.58 -4.77
C GLN A 171 -17.41 -0.29 -4.99
N CYS A 172 -18.27 0.08 -4.05
CA CYS A 172 -19.08 1.29 -4.11
C CYS A 172 -18.38 2.49 -3.47
N PHE A 173 -17.14 2.31 -3.00
CA PHE A 173 -16.24 3.39 -2.68
C PHE A 173 -15.58 3.92 -3.94
N VAL A 174 -15.55 5.23 -4.05
CA VAL A 174 -14.92 5.94 -5.15
C VAL A 174 -13.40 5.80 -5.04
N ARG A 175 -12.77 5.55 -6.18
CA ARG A 175 -11.31 5.55 -6.29
C ARG A 175 -10.81 6.95 -6.58
N GLN A 176 -9.64 7.27 -6.03
CA GLN A 176 -8.95 8.50 -6.33
C GLN A 176 -8.70 8.65 -7.84
N TRP A 177 -9.00 9.84 -8.37
CA TRP A 177 -8.65 10.21 -9.73
C TRP A 177 -7.15 10.43 -9.89
N MET A 178 -6.68 10.38 -11.13
CA MET A 178 -5.28 10.65 -11.44
C MET A 178 -4.84 12.06 -11.00
N SER A 179 -5.74 13.05 -11.11
CA SER A 179 -5.47 14.41 -10.64
C SER A 179 -5.51 14.54 -9.12
N ASN A 180 -6.14 13.58 -8.42
CA ASN A 180 -6.47 13.59 -7.00
C ASN A 180 -7.58 14.55 -6.57
N ASP A 181 -8.03 15.47 -7.44
CA ASP A 181 -8.98 16.54 -7.12
C ASP A 181 -10.23 16.03 -6.40
N ASN A 182 -10.76 14.89 -6.83
CA ASN A 182 -11.96 14.30 -6.24
C ASN A 182 -11.79 13.95 -4.76
N PHE A 183 -10.58 13.64 -4.28
CA PHE A 183 -10.31 13.42 -2.85
C PHE A 183 -9.91 14.71 -2.13
N GLU A 184 -9.24 15.64 -2.81
CA GLU A 184 -8.80 16.92 -2.23
C GLU A 184 -9.97 17.79 -1.77
N GLU A 185 -11.10 17.72 -2.47
CA GLU A 185 -12.33 18.41 -2.07
C GLU A 185 -12.88 17.87 -0.73
N PHE A 186 -12.87 16.55 -0.51
CA PHE A 186 -13.25 15.97 0.80
C PHE A 186 -12.22 16.31 1.87
N GLU A 187 -10.92 16.23 1.55
CA GLU A 187 -9.84 16.55 2.48
C GLU A 187 -9.94 17.99 2.98
N THR A 188 -10.26 18.92 2.08
CA THR A 188 -10.42 20.34 2.39
C THR A 188 -11.70 20.57 3.19
N LYS A 189 -12.84 20.06 2.71
CA LYS A 189 -14.14 20.28 3.36
C LYS A 189 -14.19 19.75 4.79
N TYR A 190 -13.65 18.56 5.02
CA TYR A 190 -13.67 17.88 6.32
C TYR A 190 -12.38 18.06 7.12
N SER A 191 -11.46 18.91 6.64
CA SER A 191 -10.18 19.20 7.31
C SER A 191 -9.37 17.93 7.65
N ILE A 192 -9.35 16.96 6.73
CA ILE A 192 -8.69 15.67 6.92
C ILE A 192 -7.17 15.87 7.00
N LYS A 193 -6.60 15.57 8.16
CA LYS A 193 -5.15 15.73 8.42
C LYS A 193 -4.33 14.63 7.76
N ASN A 194 -4.77 13.37 7.88
CA ASN A 194 -4.03 12.22 7.38
C ASN A 194 -4.47 11.83 5.96
N ARG A 195 -4.17 12.70 4.98
CA ARG A 195 -4.55 12.54 3.57
C ARG A 195 -4.11 11.20 2.97
N ALA A 196 -2.90 10.75 3.30
CA ALA A 196 -2.35 9.51 2.78
C ALA A 196 -3.11 8.25 3.26
N ASP A 197 -3.57 8.24 4.52
CA ASP A 197 -4.42 7.16 5.03
C ASP A 197 -5.85 7.28 4.50
N PHE A 198 -6.42 8.49 4.44
CA PHE A 198 -7.75 8.73 3.87
C PHE A 198 -7.89 8.23 2.43
N ARG A 199 -6.93 8.56 1.56
CA ARG A 199 -6.91 8.11 0.16
C ARG A 199 -6.88 6.59 0.01
N LYS A 200 -6.28 5.88 0.99
CA LYS A 200 -6.19 4.41 0.99
C LYS A 200 -7.35 3.74 1.71
N ASN A 201 -7.90 4.40 2.73
CA ASN A 201 -8.86 3.84 3.67
C ASN A 201 -10.03 4.80 3.92
N PRO A 202 -10.74 5.27 2.88
CA PRO A 202 -11.76 6.32 3.02
C PRO A 202 -12.88 5.91 3.98
N GLY A 203 -13.20 4.61 4.05
CA GLY A 203 -14.20 4.08 4.97
C GLY A 203 -13.90 4.24 6.46
N LYS A 204 -12.66 4.54 6.86
CA LYS A 204 -12.33 4.84 8.27
C LYS A 204 -12.85 6.19 8.74
N TYR A 205 -13.05 7.13 7.82
CA TYR A 205 -13.40 8.52 8.10
C TYR A 205 -14.91 8.75 8.08
N ILE A 206 -15.68 7.75 7.61
CA ILE A 206 -17.13 7.80 7.54
C ILE A 206 -17.70 7.56 8.93
N GLY A 207 -18.57 8.47 9.38
CA GLY A 207 -19.17 8.48 10.72
C GLY A 207 -18.29 9.14 11.79
N ASP A 208 -17.11 9.65 11.41
CA ASP A 208 -16.23 10.45 12.28
C ASP A 208 -15.97 11.82 11.64
N GLU A 209 -14.83 12.03 10.96
CA GLU A 209 -14.54 13.32 10.30
C GLU A 209 -15.49 13.62 9.13
N ILE A 210 -16.02 12.57 8.48
CA ILE A 210 -17.07 12.65 7.47
C ILE A 210 -18.36 12.13 8.11
N PRO A 211 -19.18 12.99 8.72
CA PRO A 211 -20.32 12.56 9.53
C PRO A 211 -21.40 11.85 8.69
N GLU A 212 -21.58 12.27 7.44
CA GLU A 212 -22.60 11.74 6.54
C GLU A 212 -22.06 11.58 5.12
N LEU A 213 -22.56 10.56 4.40
CA LEU A 213 -22.21 10.28 3.01
C LEU A 213 -23.05 11.08 2.03
N VAL A 214 -23.01 12.40 2.18
CA VAL A 214 -23.70 13.32 1.28
C VAL A 214 -22.77 13.77 0.15
N PRO A 215 -23.29 13.92 -1.09
CA PRO A 215 -22.51 14.49 -2.17
C PRO A 215 -22.08 15.93 -1.85
N ILE A 216 -20.89 16.31 -2.29
CA ILE A 216 -20.31 17.64 -2.13
C ILE A 216 -20.26 18.35 -3.48
N VAL A 217 -20.40 19.68 -3.46
CA VAL A 217 -20.19 20.50 -4.65
C VAL A 217 -18.70 20.82 -4.71
N PRO A 218 -17.99 20.47 -5.80
CA PRO A 218 -16.58 20.78 -5.93
C PRO A 218 -16.33 22.28 -6.10
N SER A 219 -15.15 22.74 -5.70
CA SER A 219 -14.74 24.15 -5.81
C SER A 219 -14.77 24.71 -7.23
N TRP A 220 -14.62 23.86 -8.26
CA TRP A 220 -14.67 24.25 -9.68
C TRP A 220 -16.10 24.25 -10.27
N GLY A 221 -17.13 23.93 -9.47
CA GLY A 221 -18.50 23.76 -9.95
C GLY A 221 -18.72 22.50 -10.78
N GLY A 222 -19.96 22.27 -11.24
CA GLY A 222 -20.33 21.08 -12.01
C GLY A 222 -20.98 19.97 -11.15
N ASP A 223 -20.75 18.73 -11.54
CA ASP A 223 -21.41 17.57 -10.94
C ASP A 223 -20.94 17.33 -9.49
N ARG A 224 -21.86 16.84 -8.66
CA ARG A 224 -21.59 16.59 -7.25
C ARG A 224 -20.69 15.36 -7.09
N LEU A 225 -19.69 15.49 -6.22
CA LEU A 225 -18.79 14.40 -5.85
C LEU A 225 -19.36 13.61 -4.67
N ILE A 226 -19.26 12.29 -4.71
CA ILE A 226 -19.64 11.41 -3.60
C ILE A 226 -18.45 10.48 -3.28
N LEU A 227 -18.27 10.12 -2.00
CA LEU A 227 -17.15 9.27 -1.59
C LEU A 227 -17.50 7.78 -1.63
N ALA A 228 -18.73 7.44 -1.29
CA ALA A 228 -19.29 6.11 -1.42
C ALA A 228 -20.81 6.20 -1.47
N THR A 229 -21.44 5.23 -2.11
CA THR A 229 -22.89 5.21 -2.25
C THR A 229 -23.46 3.83 -1.87
N PRO A 230 -24.68 3.76 -1.29
CA PRO A 230 -25.37 2.49 -1.06
C PRO A 230 -25.44 1.58 -2.29
N TYR A 231 -25.54 0.27 -2.03
CA TYR A 231 -25.52 -0.78 -3.05
C TYR A 231 -26.46 -0.52 -4.24
N ASP A 232 -27.68 -0.05 -3.97
CA ASP A 232 -28.73 0.21 -4.96
C ASP A 232 -28.37 1.37 -5.91
N LEU A 233 -27.84 2.47 -5.37
CA LEU A 233 -27.42 3.64 -6.14
C LEU A 233 -26.11 3.40 -6.91
N CYS A 234 -25.19 2.65 -6.31
CA CYS A 234 -23.91 2.25 -6.89
C CYS A 234 -24.09 1.46 -8.18
N LEU A 235 -25.05 0.53 -8.18
CA LEU A 235 -25.23 -0.45 -9.25
C LEU A 235 -26.37 -0.10 -10.21
N ASN A 236 -27.26 0.82 -9.85
CA ASN A 236 -28.16 1.45 -10.82
C ASN A 236 -27.44 2.47 -11.74
N GLY A 237 -26.11 2.60 -11.63
CA GLY A 237 -25.32 3.48 -12.49
C GLY A 237 -25.44 4.97 -12.14
N SER A 238 -26.09 5.30 -11.02
CA SER A 238 -26.27 6.69 -10.57
C SER A 238 -24.98 7.35 -10.07
N VAL A 239 -23.86 6.59 -10.02
CA VAL A 239 -22.53 7.11 -9.69
C VAL A 239 -21.50 6.57 -10.67
N LYS A 240 -20.79 7.47 -11.36
CA LYS A 240 -19.73 7.13 -12.32
C LYS A 240 -18.45 7.85 -11.97
N GLY A 241 -17.39 7.10 -11.68
CA GLY A 241 -16.11 7.69 -11.29
C GLY A 241 -16.15 8.52 -10.01
N GLY A 242 -17.25 8.50 -9.25
CA GLY A 242 -17.46 9.34 -8.07
C GLY A 242 -18.23 10.64 -8.30
N GLU A 243 -18.70 10.85 -9.51
CA GLU A 243 -19.72 11.86 -9.83
C GLU A 243 -21.11 11.22 -9.76
N VAL A 244 -22.10 11.96 -9.27
CA VAL A 244 -23.51 11.56 -9.37
C VAL A 244 -23.99 11.78 -10.80
N ALA A 245 -24.46 10.72 -11.46
CA ALA A 245 -24.90 10.71 -12.85
C ALA A 245 -26.31 10.10 -13.00
N ASP A 246 -26.91 10.23 -14.18
CA ASP A 246 -28.20 9.60 -14.47
C ASP A 246 -28.08 8.05 -14.47
N PRO A 247 -29.07 7.31 -13.91
CA PRO A 247 -28.99 5.86 -13.77
C PRO A 247 -28.76 5.14 -15.11
N THR A 248 -27.85 4.18 -15.13
CA THR A 248 -27.66 3.23 -16.24
C THR A 248 -27.73 1.81 -15.68
N GLU A 249 -28.63 0.98 -16.21
CA GLU A 249 -28.86 -0.37 -15.71
C GLU A 249 -27.58 -1.24 -15.78
N LEU A 250 -27.14 -1.77 -14.64
CA LEU A 250 -26.10 -2.81 -14.58
C LEU A 250 -26.70 -4.16 -14.16
N ASN A 251 -26.21 -5.24 -14.77
CA ASN A 251 -26.59 -6.61 -14.38
C ASN A 251 -25.74 -7.08 -13.20
N VAL A 252 -26.38 -7.30 -12.04
CA VAL A 252 -25.70 -7.76 -10.82
C VAL A 252 -26.41 -8.97 -10.22
N ASN A 253 -25.62 -9.97 -9.84
CA ASN A 253 -26.09 -11.18 -9.16
C ASN A 253 -25.62 -11.18 -7.70
N VAL A 254 -26.57 -11.08 -6.77
CA VAL A 254 -26.31 -11.17 -5.33
C VAL A 254 -26.60 -12.58 -4.85
N TYR A 255 -25.63 -13.21 -4.20
CA TYR A 255 -25.79 -14.45 -3.47
C TYR A 255 -25.63 -14.18 -1.98
N LYS A 256 -26.20 -15.05 -1.13
CA LYS A 256 -26.22 -14.93 0.34
C LYS A 256 -24.86 -14.54 0.96
N ASN A 257 -23.75 -14.99 0.35
CA ASN A 257 -22.39 -14.77 0.83
C ASN A 257 -21.43 -14.22 -0.26
N SER A 258 -21.94 -13.72 -1.39
CA SER A 258 -21.08 -13.12 -2.41
C SER A 258 -21.81 -12.15 -3.33
N ILE A 259 -21.16 -11.06 -3.72
CA ILE A 259 -21.68 -10.12 -4.72
C ILE A 259 -20.86 -10.29 -5.99
N LYS A 260 -21.54 -10.66 -7.10
CA LYS A 260 -20.92 -10.69 -8.43
C LYS A 260 -21.56 -9.61 -9.30
N SER A 261 -20.78 -8.62 -9.70
CA SER A 261 -21.23 -7.60 -10.65
C SER A 261 -20.41 -7.64 -11.93
N LYS A 262 -21.04 -7.26 -13.05
CA LYS A 262 -20.39 -7.18 -14.35
C LYS A 262 -20.66 -5.80 -14.94
N SER A 263 -19.60 -5.01 -15.09
CA SER A 263 -19.67 -3.71 -15.74
C SER A 263 -19.05 -3.80 -17.13
N CYS A 264 -19.83 -3.55 -18.17
CA CYS A 264 -19.38 -3.63 -19.55
C CYS A 264 -19.28 -2.24 -20.17
N SER A 265 -18.12 -1.89 -20.72
CA SER A 265 -17.96 -0.71 -21.59
C SER A 265 -18.32 -1.00 -23.04
N SER A 266 -18.37 -2.28 -23.43
CA SER A 266 -18.88 -2.76 -24.71
C SER A 266 -19.36 -4.21 -24.60
N LYS A 267 -19.96 -4.76 -25.66
CA LYS A 267 -20.34 -6.20 -25.71
C LYS A 267 -19.17 -7.16 -25.46
N THR A 268 -17.93 -6.71 -25.69
CA THR A 268 -16.72 -7.53 -25.60
C THR A 268 -15.77 -7.10 -24.47
N SER A 269 -16.02 -5.96 -23.83
CA SER A 269 -15.17 -5.41 -22.77
C SER A 269 -15.97 -5.27 -21.50
N CYS A 270 -15.81 -6.24 -20.60
CA CYS A 270 -16.47 -6.27 -19.32
C CYS A 270 -15.49 -6.51 -18.18
N ILE A 271 -15.69 -5.80 -17.09
CA ILE A 271 -14.99 -6.00 -15.82
C ILE A 271 -15.97 -6.74 -14.91
N GLU A 272 -15.57 -7.93 -14.47
CA GLU A 272 -16.31 -8.73 -13.51
C GLU A 272 -15.71 -8.51 -12.11
N TYR A 273 -16.57 -8.17 -11.16
CA TYR A 273 -16.23 -8.01 -9.75
C TYR A 273 -16.86 -9.15 -8.97
N ALA A 274 -16.10 -9.79 -8.09
CA ALA A 274 -16.60 -10.83 -7.20
C ALA A 274 -16.05 -10.57 -5.79
N TYR A 275 -16.96 -10.44 -4.83
CA TYR A 275 -16.68 -10.34 -3.39
C TYR A 275 -17.36 -11.50 -2.68
#